data_AF-A0A1B3XMZ9-F1
#
_entry.id   AF-A0A1B3XMZ9-F1
#
_cell.length_a   1.000
_cell.length_b   1.000
_cell.length_c   1.000
_cell.angle_alpha   90.00
_cell.angle_beta   90.00
_cell.angle_gamma   90.00
#
_symmetry.space_group_name_H-M   'P 1'
#
loop_
_entity.id
_entity.type
_entity.pdbx_description
1 polymer ?
#
loop_
_entity_poly.entity_id
_entity_poly.type
_entity_poly.pdbx_seq_one_letter_code
_entity_poly.pdbx_strand_id
1 'polypeptide(L)'
;MGVHSYEHFIKKLQHPTLKDSFISIQKDQKNHAAIISERIQHLGGTPVTSEGMIGKVEGAIGNLFKKYDSDQEIIKHAIKGENIYGIRMSEDLVRDKLDEESLGKVQKILDKDREHVDFLKSLLHS
;
A
#
# COMPACT_ATOMS: atom_id res chain seq x y z
N MET A 1 -3.75 -5.98 -1.43
CA MET A 1 -4.43 -4.71 -1.84
C MET A 1 -3.49 -3.70 -2.49
N GLY A 2 -2.49 -3.16 -1.77
CA GLY A 2 -1.60 -2.11 -2.29
C GLY A 2 -0.94 -2.47 -3.62
N VAL A 3 -0.32 -3.64 -3.69
CA VAL A 3 0.33 -4.17 -4.92
C VAL A 3 -0.60 -4.13 -6.15
N HIS A 4 -1.84 -4.60 -6.03
CA HIS A 4 -2.81 -4.61 -7.13
C HIS A 4 -3.31 -3.21 -7.49
N SER A 5 -3.43 -2.32 -6.50
CA SER A 5 -3.82 -0.92 -6.72
C SER A 5 -2.78 -0.23 -7.60
N TYR A 6 -1.49 -0.36 -7.24
CA TYR A 6 -0.40 0.17 -8.07
C TYR A 6 -0.30 -0.49 -9.44
N GLU A 7 -0.58 -1.79 -9.55
CA GLU A 7 -0.60 -2.45 -10.86
C GLU A 7 -1.63 -1.82 -11.80
N HIS A 8 -2.80 -1.47 -11.27
CA HIS A 8 -3.83 -0.80 -12.04
C HIS A 8 -3.44 0.66 -12.36
N PHE A 9 -2.90 1.39 -11.40
CA PHE A 9 -2.43 2.77 -11.61
C PHE A 9 -1.39 2.82 -12.73
N ILE A 10 -0.37 1.96 -12.68
CA ILE A 10 0.72 1.88 -13.66
C ILE A 10 0.19 1.64 -15.08
N LYS A 11 -0.85 0.82 -15.24
CA LYS A 11 -1.50 0.57 -16.53
C LYS A 11 -2.22 1.80 -17.10
N LYS A 12 -2.59 2.76 -16.26
CA LYS A 12 -3.39 3.95 -16.62
C LYS A 12 -2.59 5.24 -16.71
N LEU A 13 -1.45 5.30 -16.02
CA LEU A 13 -0.53 6.43 -16.09
C LEU A 13 -0.09 6.70 -17.54
N GLN A 14 0.05 7.97 -17.90
CA GLN A 14 0.51 8.37 -19.24
C GLN A 14 2.01 8.67 -19.25
N HIS A 15 2.54 9.29 -18.19
CA HIS A 15 3.93 9.72 -18.14
C HIS A 15 4.91 8.59 -17.74
N PRO A 16 5.97 8.31 -18.54
CA PRO A 16 6.93 7.24 -18.25
C PRO A 16 7.68 7.40 -16.91
N THR A 17 8.14 8.61 -16.59
CA THR A 17 8.85 8.90 -15.33
C THR A 17 7.97 8.70 -14.10
N LEU A 18 6.68 9.01 -14.23
CA LEU A 18 5.67 8.77 -13.19
C LEU A 18 5.41 7.26 -13.03
N LYS A 19 5.39 6.49 -14.12
CA LYS A 19 5.30 5.02 -14.06
C LYS A 19 6.46 4.42 -13.29
N ASP A 20 7.69 4.85 -13.55
CA ASP A 20 8.87 4.33 -12.86
C ASP A 20 8.77 4.56 -11.35
N SER A 21 8.28 5.73 -10.96
CA SER A 21 8.04 6.07 -9.55
C SER A 21 6.99 5.16 -8.92
N PHE A 22 5.87 4.91 -9.61
CA PHE A 22 4.82 4.00 -9.14
C PHE A 22 5.28 2.53 -9.11
N ILE A 23 6.14 2.12 -10.04
CA ILE A 23 6.78 0.79 -10.05
C ILE A 23 7.68 0.64 -8.82
N SER A 24 8.41 1.68 -8.43
CA SER A 24 9.23 1.66 -7.23
C SER A 24 8.38 1.44 -5.98
N ILE A 25 7.29 2.19 -5.82
CA ILE A 25 6.39 2.03 -4.68
C ILE A 25 5.74 0.64 -4.68
N GLN A 26 5.35 0.11 -5.85
CA GLN A 26 4.82 -1.25 -5.95
C GLN A 26 5.82 -2.32 -5.47
N LYS A 27 7.13 -2.13 -5.76
CA LYS A 27 8.17 -3.04 -5.28
C LYS A 27 8.29 -3.00 -3.76
N ASP A 28 8.24 -1.81 -3.17
CA ASP A 28 8.23 -1.65 -1.71
C ASP A 28 7.01 -2.35 -1.09
N GLN A 29 5.81 -2.16 -1.65
CA GLN A 29 4.59 -2.85 -1.21
C GLN A 29 4.69 -4.39 -1.28
N LYS A 30 5.35 -4.93 -2.31
CA LYS A 30 5.64 -6.38 -2.41
C LYS A 30 6.61 -6.83 -1.32
N ASN A 31 7.64 -6.04 -1.06
CA ASN A 31 8.62 -6.31 -0.01
C ASN A 31 7.97 -6.25 1.39
N HIS A 32 7.11 -5.26 1.66
CA HIS A 32 6.36 -5.14 2.90
C HIS A 32 5.50 -6.39 3.15
N ALA A 33 4.78 -6.86 2.12
CA ALA A 33 3.99 -8.08 2.20
C ALA A 33 4.85 -9.32 2.50
N ALA A 34 6.05 -9.41 1.91
CA ALA A 34 6.99 -10.51 2.17
C ALA A 34 7.48 -10.49 3.63
N ILE A 35 7.93 -9.33 4.14
CA ILE A 35 8.39 -9.15 5.52
C ILE A 35 7.32 -9.60 6.53
N ILE A 36 6.06 -9.19 6.31
CA ILE A 36 4.95 -9.57 7.19
C ILE A 36 4.64 -11.07 7.07
N SER A 37 4.65 -11.62 5.85
CA SER A 37 4.38 -13.05 5.63
C SER A 37 5.42 -13.93 6.31
N GLU A 38 6.70 -13.59 6.18
CA GLU A 38 7.80 -14.28 6.87
C GLU A 38 7.64 -14.21 8.39
N ARG A 39 7.28 -13.04 8.94
CA ARG A 39 7.06 -12.90 10.39
C ARG A 39 5.90 -13.78 10.87
N ILE A 40 4.79 -13.81 10.14
CA ILE A 40 3.65 -14.66 10.46
C ILE A 40 4.06 -16.15 10.47
N GLN A 41 4.83 -16.59 9.46
CA GLN A 41 5.31 -17.98 9.39
C GLN A 41 6.27 -18.33 10.53
N HIS A 42 7.20 -17.44 10.88
CA HIS A 42 8.09 -17.64 12.03
C HIS A 42 7.35 -17.75 13.36
N LEU A 43 6.17 -17.12 13.49
CA LEU A 43 5.29 -17.24 14.65
C LEU A 43 4.37 -18.48 14.58
N GLY A 44 4.53 -19.35 13.58
CA GLY A 44 3.73 -20.56 13.38
C GLY A 44 2.36 -20.30 12.74
N GLY A 45 2.10 -19.08 12.26
CA GLY A 45 0.88 -18.71 11.56
C GLY A 45 0.95 -18.97 10.05
N THR A 46 -0.21 -18.94 9.39
CA THR A 46 -0.32 -19.04 7.93
C THR A 46 -0.71 -17.68 7.35
N PRO A 47 0.16 -17.03 6.54
CA PRO A 47 -0.20 -15.81 5.84
C PRO A 47 -1.38 -16.02 4.91
N VAL A 48 -2.33 -15.10 4.93
CA VAL A 48 -3.53 -15.11 4.08
C VAL A 48 -3.38 -14.07 2.98
N THR A 49 -3.48 -14.50 1.73
CA THR A 49 -3.40 -13.61 0.57
C THR A 49 -4.73 -12.91 0.32
N SER A 50 -4.67 -11.79 -0.40
CA SER A 50 -5.86 -11.01 -0.76
C SER A 50 -6.87 -11.82 -1.58
N GLU A 51 -6.43 -12.84 -2.33
CA GLU A 51 -7.29 -13.73 -3.13
C GLU A 51 -8.24 -14.60 -2.27
N GLY A 52 -7.91 -14.84 -1.00
CA GLY A 52 -8.77 -15.57 -0.05
C GLY A 52 -9.72 -14.70 0.79
N MET A 53 -9.55 -13.37 0.82
CA MET A 53 -10.35 -12.41 1.62
C MET A 53 -11.18 -11.43 0.77
N ILE A 54 -11.29 -11.68 -0.54
CA ILE A 54 -11.83 -10.78 -1.57
C ILE A 54 -13.14 -10.09 -1.12
N GLY A 55 -14.12 -10.83 -0.59
CA GLY A 55 -15.47 -10.31 -0.39
C GLY A 55 -15.64 -9.15 0.62
N LYS A 56 -14.78 -9.00 1.64
CA LYS A 56 -14.90 -7.89 2.63
C LYS A 56 -14.13 -6.63 2.22
N VAL A 57 -13.22 -6.77 1.26
CA VAL A 57 -12.28 -5.72 0.86
C VAL A 57 -12.66 -5.12 -0.50
N GLU A 58 -13.47 -5.83 -1.29
CA GLU A 58 -14.01 -5.39 -2.59
C GLU A 58 -14.64 -3.99 -2.57
N GLY A 59 -15.36 -3.61 -1.52
CA GLY A 59 -15.97 -2.27 -1.45
C GLY A 59 -14.95 -1.13 -1.33
N ALA A 60 -13.81 -1.36 -0.67
CA ALA A 60 -12.72 -0.39 -0.55
C ALA A 60 -11.90 -0.34 -1.85
N ILE A 61 -11.61 -1.51 -2.42
CA ILE A 61 -11.01 -1.72 -3.75
C ILE A 61 -11.85 -0.99 -4.81
N GLY A 62 -13.15 -1.22 -4.91
CA GLY A 62 -14.01 -0.61 -5.93
C GLY A 62 -14.03 0.92 -5.91
N ASN A 63 -13.90 1.53 -4.73
CA ASN A 63 -13.76 2.98 -4.60
C ASN A 63 -12.38 3.51 -4.98
N LEU A 64 -11.32 2.71 -4.78
CA LEU A 64 -10.00 3.00 -5.33
C LEU A 64 -10.09 2.95 -6.86
N PHE A 65 -10.63 1.89 -7.45
CA PHE A 65 -10.73 1.63 -8.90
C PHE A 65 -11.85 2.36 -9.66
N LYS A 66 -12.37 3.49 -9.13
CA LYS A 66 -13.21 4.38 -9.93
C LYS A 66 -12.44 4.86 -11.17
N LYS A 67 -13.14 5.18 -12.26
CA LYS A 67 -12.52 5.72 -13.48
C LYS A 67 -11.69 6.96 -13.10
N TYR A 68 -10.38 6.89 -13.34
CA TYR A 68 -9.48 8.04 -13.26
C TYR A 68 -9.37 8.64 -14.66
N ASP A 69 -9.59 9.94 -14.74
CA ASP A 69 -9.53 10.68 -16.01
C ASP A 69 -8.18 11.41 -16.19
N SER A 70 -7.27 11.33 -15.20
CA SER A 70 -5.93 11.94 -15.27
C SER A 70 -4.91 11.30 -14.33
N ASP A 71 -3.62 11.53 -14.63
CA ASP A 71 -2.50 11.14 -13.77
C ASP A 71 -2.58 11.83 -12.38
N GLN A 72 -3.11 13.05 -12.30
CA GLN A 72 -3.34 13.74 -11.02
C GLN A 72 -4.37 13.02 -10.13
N GLU A 73 -5.46 12.53 -10.72
CA GLU A 73 -6.46 11.75 -9.98
C GLU A 73 -5.87 10.41 -9.51
N ILE A 74 -5.04 9.76 -10.34
CA ILE A 74 -4.31 8.55 -9.94
C ILE A 74 -3.40 8.84 -8.73
N ILE A 75 -2.65 9.95 -8.74
CA ILE A 75 -1.80 10.34 -7.61
C ILE A 75 -2.62 10.59 -6.35
N LYS A 76 -3.75 11.30 -6.43
CA LYS A 76 -4.65 11.52 -5.27
C LYS A 76 -5.18 10.20 -4.71
N HIS A 77 -5.54 9.27 -5.58
CA HIS A 77 -6.00 7.94 -5.17
C HIS A 77 -4.89 7.12 -4.53
N ALA A 78 -3.64 7.21 -5.03
CA ALA A 78 -2.49 6.58 -4.40
C ALA A 78 -2.22 7.16 -3.01
N ILE A 79 -2.24 8.48 -2.84
CA ILE A 79 -2.11 9.16 -1.53
C ILE A 79 -3.18 8.66 -0.56
N LYS A 80 -4.44 8.60 -1.00
CA LYS A 80 -5.55 8.09 -0.18
C LYS A 80 -5.33 6.61 0.19
N GLY A 81 -4.86 5.81 -0.77
CA GLY A 81 -4.48 4.41 -0.62
C GLY A 81 -3.52 4.20 0.53
N GLU A 82 -2.35 4.83 0.43
CA GLU A 82 -1.28 4.75 1.42
C GLU A 82 -1.72 5.33 2.77
N ASN A 83 -2.28 6.54 2.78
CA ASN A 83 -2.54 7.26 4.03
C ASN A 83 -3.67 6.63 4.86
N ILE A 84 -4.76 6.19 4.22
CA ILE A 84 -5.91 5.62 4.95
C ILE A 84 -5.73 4.13 5.20
N TYR A 85 -5.39 3.36 4.15
CA TYR A 85 -5.39 1.90 4.24
C TYR A 85 -4.02 1.33 4.58
N GLY A 86 -2.94 1.94 4.10
CA GLY A 86 -1.57 1.53 4.43
C GLY A 86 -1.19 1.94 5.85
N ILE A 87 -1.34 3.21 6.18
CA ILE A 87 -0.86 3.80 7.44
C ILE A 87 -1.92 3.73 8.54
N ARG A 88 -2.98 4.55 8.44
CA ARG A 88 -3.93 4.74 9.55
C ARG A 88 -4.61 3.44 9.98
N MET A 89 -5.10 2.66 9.02
CA MET A 89 -5.75 1.39 9.32
C MET A 89 -4.79 0.39 9.96
N SER A 90 -3.54 0.33 9.50
CA SER A 90 -2.53 -0.56 10.08
C SER A 90 -2.15 -0.14 11.49
N GLU A 91 -1.96 1.16 11.74
CA GLU A 91 -1.71 1.70 13.09
C GLU A 91 -2.84 1.35 14.07
N ASP A 92 -4.09 1.54 13.66
CA ASP A 92 -5.26 1.20 14.47
C ASP A 92 -5.37 -0.32 14.68
N LEU A 93 -5.00 -1.12 13.68
CA LEU A 93 -5.07 -2.58 13.75
C LEU A 93 -4.05 -3.15 14.74
N VAL A 94 -2.81 -2.65 14.72
CA VAL A 94 -1.67 -3.23 15.43
C VAL A 94 -1.43 -2.66 16.83
N ARG A 95 -2.12 -1.58 17.18
CA ARG A 95 -2.00 -0.91 18.49
C ARG A 95 -2.12 -1.92 19.64
N ASP A 96 -1.07 -1.99 20.46
CA ASP A 96 -0.96 -2.84 21.65
C ASP A 96 -1.13 -4.36 21.41
N LYS A 97 -0.93 -4.83 20.18
CA LYS A 97 -1.12 -6.26 19.79
C LYS A 97 0.15 -6.98 19.34
N LEU A 98 1.25 -6.26 19.14
CA LEU A 98 2.47 -6.83 18.57
C LEU A 98 3.56 -7.01 19.63
N ASP A 99 4.30 -8.11 19.51
CA ASP A 99 5.59 -8.24 20.17
C ASP A 99 6.61 -7.24 19.60
N GLU A 100 7.71 -7.01 20.32
CA GLU A 100 8.71 -6.00 19.98
C GLU A 100 9.29 -6.17 18.57
N GLU A 101 9.57 -7.40 18.15
CA GLU A 101 10.16 -7.67 16.84
C GLU A 101 9.16 -7.44 15.70
N SER A 102 7.91 -7.86 15.90
CA SER A 102 6.81 -7.58 14.97
C SER A 102 6.52 -6.08 14.87
N LEU A 103 6.51 -5.39 16.01
CA LEU A 103 6.32 -3.94 16.06
C LEU A 103 7.42 -3.20 15.29
N GLY A 104 8.68 -3.58 15.50
CA GLY A 104 9.80 -2.98 14.78
C GLY A 104 9.74 -3.19 13.26
N LYS A 105 9.22 -4.33 12.78
CA LYS A 105 8.98 -4.57 11.35
C LYS A 105 7.86 -3.67 10.81
N VAL A 106 6.74 -3.60 11.53
CA VAL A 106 5.59 -2.77 11.14
C VAL A 106 5.95 -1.29 11.13
N GLN A 107 6.68 -0.79 12.12
CA GLN A 107 7.13 0.61 12.16
C GLN A 107 7.96 0.98 10.93
N LYS A 108 8.92 0.14 10.54
CA LYS A 108 9.73 0.38 9.33
C LYS A 108 8.88 0.45 8.05
N ILE A 109 7.86 -0.40 7.95
CA ILE A 109 6.91 -0.38 6.84
C ILE A 109 6.12 0.93 6.85
N LEU A 110 5.56 1.32 8.00
CA LEU A 110 4.79 2.56 8.14
C LEU A 110 5.63 3.81 7.84
N ASP A 111 6.89 3.85 8.25
CA ASP A 111 7.81 4.93 7.92
C ASP A 111 8.03 5.03 6.41
N LYS A 112 8.19 3.89 5.73
CA LYS A 112 8.34 3.86 4.28
C LYS A 112 7.05 4.29 3.56
N ASP A 113 5.89 3.87 4.03
CA ASP A 113 4.60 4.28 3.48
C ASP A 113 4.38 5.81 3.66
N ARG A 114 4.86 6.40 4.76
CA ARG A 114 4.85 7.88 4.96
C ARG A 114 5.74 8.58 3.94
N GLU A 115 6.94 8.06 3.68
CA GLU A 115 7.81 8.58 2.61
C GLU A 115 7.14 8.52 1.24
N HIS A 116 6.41 7.43 0.93
CA HIS A 116 5.64 7.33 -0.32
C HIS A 116 4.57 8.41 -0.40
N VAL A 117 3.83 8.64 0.69
CA VAL A 117 2.81 9.69 0.75
C VAL A 117 3.41 11.07 0.51
N ASP A 118 4.54 11.38 1.14
CA ASP A 118 5.19 12.68 0.99
C ASP A 118 5.76 12.88 -0.42
N PHE A 119 6.34 11.84 -1.01
CA PHE A 119 6.74 11.83 -2.41
C PHE A 119 5.52 12.08 -3.33
N LEU A 120 4.43 11.34 -3.16
CA LEU A 120 3.23 11.50 -3.99
C LEU A 120 2.60 12.89 -3.86
N LYS A 121 2.60 13.48 -2.65
CA LYS A 121 2.16 14.87 -2.45
C LYS A 121 3.05 15.85 -3.19
N SER A 122 4.37 15.64 -3.19
CA SER A 122 5.30 16.52 -3.91
C SER A 122 4.97 16.60 -5.41
N LEU A 123 4.51 15.50 -6.02
CA LEU A 123 4.09 15.44 -7.42
C LEU A 123 2.84 16.28 -7.74
N LEU A 124 2.00 16.58 -6.75
CA LEU A 124 0.81 17.44 -6.93
C LEU A 124 1.11 18.93 -6.75
N HIS A 125 2.26 19.25 -6.16
CA HIS A 125 2.73 20.61 -5.91
C HIS A 125 3.87 21.02 -6.86
N SER A 126 4.22 20.13 -7.81
CA SER A 126 5.25 20.32 -8.84
C SER A 126 4.71 20.96 -10.11
#